data_AF-A0A946NMP5-F1
#
_entry.id   AF-A0A946NMP5-F1
#
_cell.length_a   1.000
_cell.length_b   1.000
_cell.length_c   1.000
_cell.angle_alpha   90.00
_cell.angle_beta   90.00
_cell.angle_gamma   90.00
#
_symmetry.space_group_name_H-M   'P 1'
#
loop_
_entity.id
_entity.type
_entity.pdbx_description
1 polymer ?
#
loop_
_entity_poly.entity_id
_entity_poly.type
_entity_poly.pdbx_seq_one_letter_code
_entity_poly.pdbx_strand_id
1 'polypeptide(L)'
;MKMELCPDGHTIKVFVPMTFQRRGGRKLIIAPDGAEDWAQTKPKQDNTLIKAIVRAKRWQKMLEDGKIPSSRQLAEREKTNPSYLARILRLTLLAPDIVEAIINGRQPKGLLLADLLKPFPVEWDRQRALFGFSEKVY
;
A
#
# COMPACT_ATOMS: atom_id res chain seq x y z
N MET A 1 0.33 -24.40 8.47
CA MET A 1 -0.99 -25.05 8.37
C MET A 1 -0.95 -26.29 9.24
N LYS A 2 -1.81 -26.42 10.26
CA LYS A 2 -1.89 -27.63 11.09
C LYS A 2 -3.21 -28.33 10.78
N MET A 3 -3.18 -29.63 10.49
CA MET A 3 -4.37 -30.43 10.22
C MET A 3 -4.47 -31.52 11.28
N GLU A 4 -5.64 -31.65 11.88
CA GLU A 4 -5.94 -32.69 12.86
C GLU A 4 -7.22 -33.41 12.43
N LEU A 5 -7.16 -34.73 12.29
CA LEU A 5 -8.35 -35.55 12.07
C LEU A 5 -9.11 -35.67 13.39
N CYS A 6 -10.40 -35.34 13.38
CA CYS A 6 -11.24 -35.45 14.56
C CYS A 6 -11.51 -36.93 14.91
N PRO A 7 -11.87 -37.22 16.18
CA PRO A 7 -12.11 -38.58 16.66
C PRO A 7 -13.25 -39.32 15.96
N ASP A 8 -14.11 -38.61 15.23
CA ASP A 8 -15.21 -39.15 14.44
C ASP A 8 -14.74 -39.77 13.10
N GLY A 9 -13.45 -39.66 12.76
CA GLY A 9 -12.85 -40.28 11.57
C GLY A 9 -13.24 -39.64 10.23
N HIS A 10 -14.13 -38.64 10.24
CA HIS A 10 -14.69 -38.04 9.04
C HIS A 10 -14.49 -36.52 8.96
N THR A 11 -14.16 -35.86 10.08
CA THR A 11 -13.98 -34.40 10.12
C THR A 11 -12.50 -34.03 10.23
N ILE A 12 -11.99 -33.26 9.27
CA ILE A 12 -10.62 -32.69 9.34
C ILE A 12 -10.71 -31.25 9.86
N LYS A 13 -10.05 -30.96 10.99
CA LYS A 13 -9.84 -29.60 11.48
C LYS A 13 -8.56 -29.03 10.89
N VAL A 14 -8.68 -27.95 10.14
CA VAL A 14 -7.54 -27.20 9.60
C VAL A 14 -7.39 -25.90 10.38
N PHE A 15 -6.25 -25.72 11.04
CA PHE A 15 -5.85 -24.44 11.61
C PHE A 15 -5.06 -23.63 10.58
N VAL A 16 -5.71 -22.59 10.05
CA VAL A 16 -5.10 -21.62 9.14
C VAL A 16 -4.76 -20.36 9.92
N PRO A 17 -3.48 -20.00 10.08
CA PRO A 17 -3.10 -18.75 10.72
C PRO A 17 -3.50 -17.60 9.78
N MET A 18 -4.62 -16.94 10.04
CA MET A 18 -5.12 -15.83 9.23
C MET A 18 -5.16 -14.54 10.04
N THR A 19 -4.90 -13.42 9.39
CA THR A 19 -4.92 -12.10 10.05
C THR A 19 -6.16 -11.33 9.60
N PHE A 20 -6.90 -10.77 10.55
CA PHE A 20 -8.01 -9.88 10.25
C PHE A 20 -7.52 -8.44 10.20
N GLN A 21 -7.72 -7.77 9.07
CA GLN A 21 -7.49 -6.34 8.94
C GLN A 21 -8.80 -5.58 8.69
N ARG A 22 -8.90 -4.34 9.18
CA ARG A 22 -10.07 -3.48 8.94
C ARG A 22 -9.76 -2.48 7.83
N ARG A 23 -10.64 -2.38 6.83
CA ARG A 23 -10.54 -1.39 5.74
C ARG A 23 -11.91 -0.77 5.47
N GLY A 24 -12.04 0.53 5.74
CA GLY A 24 -13.30 1.27 5.52
C GLY A 24 -14.52 0.66 6.22
N GLY A 25 -14.34 0.15 7.45
CA GLY A 25 -15.40 -0.53 8.21
C GLY A 25 -15.66 -2.00 7.83
N ARG A 26 -15.03 -2.52 6.77
CA ARG A 26 -15.15 -3.93 6.36
C ARG A 26 -14.00 -4.77 6.93
N LYS A 27 -14.31 -5.99 7.40
CA LYS A 27 -13.30 -6.98 7.79
C LYS A 27 -12.71 -7.63 6.53
N LEU A 28 -11.40 -7.51 6.36
CA LEU A 28 -10.63 -8.21 5.33
C LEU A 28 -9.92 -9.39 6.00
N ILE A 29 -10.12 -10.59 5.48
CA ILE A 29 -9.33 -11.77 5.88
C ILE A 29 -8.10 -11.80 4.98
N ILE A 30 -6.92 -11.76 5.59
CA ILE A 30 -5.64 -11.90 4.88
C ILE A 30 -5.13 -13.31 5.16
N ALA A 31 -4.96 -14.08 4.09
CA ALA A 31 -4.34 -15.38 4.14
C ALA A 31 -2.85 -15.24 4.54
N PRO A 32 -2.27 -16.24 5.24
CA PRO A 32 -0.85 -16.23 5.57
C PRO A 32 0.03 -16.25 4.32
N ASP A 33 1.23 -15.69 4.41
CA ASP A 33 2.21 -15.66 3.31
C ASP A 33 2.43 -17.07 2.73
N GLY A 34 2.27 -17.19 1.41
CA GLY A 34 2.44 -18.45 0.67
C GLY A 34 1.20 -19.33 0.53
N ALA A 35 0.06 -18.97 1.15
CA ALA A 35 -1.22 -19.63 0.85
C ALA A 35 -1.84 -18.99 -0.41
N GLU A 36 -2.14 -19.79 -1.44
CA GLU A 36 -2.90 -19.31 -2.58
C GLU A 36 -4.24 -18.71 -2.10
N ASP A 37 -4.52 -17.49 -2.56
CA ASP A 37 -5.80 -16.84 -2.32
C ASP A 37 -6.92 -17.68 -2.93
N TRP A 38 -7.60 -18.47 -2.09
CA TRP A 38 -8.75 -19.30 -2.47
C TRP A 38 -9.90 -18.50 -3.12
N ALA A 39 -9.86 -17.18 -3.00
CA ALA A 39 -10.67 -16.25 -3.77
C ALA A 39 -9.74 -15.33 -4.56
N GLN A 40 -9.54 -15.62 -5.86
CA GLN A 40 -8.96 -14.68 -6.83
C GLN A 40 -9.83 -13.42 -6.88
N THR A 41 -9.62 -12.52 -5.94
CA THR A 41 -10.28 -11.24 -5.89
C THR A 41 -9.66 -10.42 -7.00
N LYS A 42 -10.43 -10.12 -8.05
CA LYS A 42 -10.00 -9.29 -9.17
C LYS A 42 -9.22 -8.07 -8.66
N PRO A 43 -8.13 -7.64 -9.35
CA PRO A 43 -7.36 -6.46 -8.97
C PRO A 43 -8.32 -5.30 -8.75
N LYS A 44 -8.41 -4.81 -7.51
CA LYS A 44 -9.29 -3.70 -7.17
C LYS A 44 -8.43 -2.48 -6.89
N GLN A 45 -8.47 -1.54 -7.81
CA GLN A 45 -7.83 -0.24 -7.66
C GLN A 45 -8.21 0.41 -6.33
N ASP A 46 -7.20 0.78 -5.55
CA ASP A 46 -7.42 1.59 -4.36
C ASP A 46 -7.39 3.07 -4.75
N ASN A 47 -8.57 3.64 -4.96
CA ASN A 47 -8.72 5.06 -5.29
C ASN A 47 -8.05 5.98 -4.27
N THR A 48 -7.90 5.56 -3.01
CA THR A 48 -7.23 6.36 -1.97
C THR A 48 -5.73 6.43 -2.22
N LEU A 49 -5.10 5.28 -2.50
CA LEU A 49 -3.67 5.21 -2.84
C LEU A 49 -3.39 5.93 -4.15
N ILE A 50 -4.21 5.69 -5.18
CA ILE A 50 -4.07 6.32 -6.50
C ILE A 50 -4.17 7.85 -6.37
N LYS A 51 -5.18 8.37 -5.67
CA LYS A 51 -5.33 9.82 -5.46
C LYS A 51 -4.14 10.42 -4.71
N ALA A 52 -3.57 9.71 -3.73
CA ALA A 52 -2.40 10.19 -3.00
C ALA A 52 -1.17 10.30 -3.92
N ILE A 53 -0.92 9.31 -4.77
CA ILE A 53 0.18 9.33 -5.74
C ILE A 53 -0.01 10.45 -6.76
N VAL A 54 -1.22 10.58 -7.33
CA VAL A 54 -1.54 11.66 -8.27
C VAL A 54 -1.33 13.03 -7.63
N ARG A 55 -1.73 13.19 -6.37
CA ARG A 55 -1.53 14.43 -5.61
C ARG A 55 -0.05 14.72 -5.41
N ALA A 56 0.75 13.71 -5.04
CA ALA A 56 2.20 13.84 -4.88
C ALA A 56 2.87 14.34 -6.16
N LYS A 57 2.58 13.70 -7.31
CA LYS A 57 3.15 14.10 -8.62
C LYS A 57 2.67 15.48 -9.07
N ARG A 58 1.40 15.82 -8.84
CA ARG A 58 0.87 17.17 -9.13
C ARG A 58 1.60 18.23 -8.32
N TRP A 59 1.76 18.01 -7.02
CA TRP A 59 2.42 18.96 -6.13
C TRP A 59 3.91 19.11 -6.43
N GLN A 60 4.61 18.00 -6.73
CA GLN A 60 5.98 18.04 -7.24
C GLN A 60 6.09 18.92 -8.48
N LYS A 61 5.23 18.71 -9.48
CA LYS A 61 5.22 19.54 -10.69
C LYS A 61 4.96 21.02 -10.41
N MET A 62 4.07 21.35 -9.48
CA MET A 62 3.80 22.74 -9.12
C MET A 62 5.00 23.45 -8.47
N LEU A 63 5.83 22.70 -7.74
CA LEU A 63 7.08 23.20 -7.15
C LEU A 63 8.18 23.31 -8.21
N GLU A 64 8.32 22.31 -9.08
CA GLU A 64 9.31 22.28 -10.16
C GLU A 64 9.05 23.34 -11.23
N ASP A 65 7.78 23.58 -11.58
CA ASP A 65 7.38 24.64 -12.52
C ASP A 65 7.66 26.07 -11.98
N GLY A 66 8.13 26.21 -10.74
CA GLY A 66 8.38 27.51 -10.09
C GLY A 66 7.11 28.33 -9.81
N LYS A 67 5.92 27.77 -10.07
CA LYS A 67 4.61 28.43 -9.87
C LYS A 67 4.35 28.75 -8.40
N ILE A 68 4.99 28.01 -7.49
CA ILE A 68 4.91 28.23 -6.05
C ILE A 68 6.33 28.16 -5.46
N PRO A 69 6.79 29.20 -4.76
CA PRO A 69 8.19 29.32 -4.34
C PRO A 69 8.55 28.43 -3.14
N SER A 70 7.59 27.85 -2.42
CA SER A 70 7.88 26.94 -1.30
C SER A 70 6.77 25.94 -1.01
N SER A 71 7.16 24.82 -0.38
CA SER A 71 6.24 23.80 0.13
C SER A 71 5.24 24.36 1.15
N ARG A 72 5.62 25.39 1.92
CA ARG A 72 4.74 26.08 2.89
C ARG A 72 3.61 26.83 2.18
N GLN A 73 3.95 27.63 1.17
CA GLN A 73 2.93 28.35 0.39
C GLN A 73 2.02 27.39 -0.38
N LEU A 74 2.56 26.27 -0.86
CA LEU A 74 1.75 25.23 -1.48
C LEU A 74 0.75 24.63 -0.47
N ALA A 75 1.17 24.41 0.78
CA ALA A 75 0.30 23.90 1.83
C ALA A 75 -0.84 24.87 2.15
N GLU A 76 -0.54 26.17 2.25
CA GLU A 76 -1.53 27.24 2.45
C GLU A 76 -2.53 27.29 1.28
N ARG A 77 -2.05 27.27 0.04
CA ARG A 77 -2.88 27.26 -1.17
C ARG A 77 -3.81 26.04 -1.25
N GLU A 78 -3.28 24.86 -0.90
CA GLU A 78 -4.01 23.60 -0.90
C GLU A 78 -4.85 23.40 0.37
N LYS A 79 -4.87 24.39 1.28
CA LYS A 79 -5.57 24.37 2.57
C LYS A 79 -5.26 23.11 3.36
N THR A 80 -3.99 22.73 3.39
CA THR A 80 -3.50 21.53 4.07
C THR A 80 -2.35 21.85 5.02
N ASN A 81 -2.06 20.93 5.92
CA ASN A 81 -0.97 21.09 6.86
C ASN A 81 0.39 20.83 6.15
N PRO A 82 1.42 21.67 6.34
CA PRO A 82 2.76 21.45 5.79
C PRO A 82 3.33 20.05 6.06
N SER A 83 3.08 19.48 7.24
CA SER A 83 3.52 18.13 7.60
C SER A 83 2.83 17.06 6.79
N TYR A 84 1.53 17.21 6.51
CA TYR A 84 0.81 16.28 5.63
C TYR A 84 1.30 16.41 4.19
N LEU A 85 1.52 17.64 3.74
CA LEU A 85 2.04 17.92 2.41
C LEU A 85 3.40 17.26 2.19
N ALA A 86 4.33 17.39 3.15
CA ALA A 86 5.64 16.75 3.09
C ALA A 86 5.53 15.21 3.02
N ARG A 87 4.61 14.60 3.78
CA ARG A 87 4.38 13.14 3.76
C ARG A 87 3.83 12.67 2.41
N ILE A 88 2.95 13.44 1.77
CA ILE A 88 2.46 13.14 0.41
C ILE A 88 3.56 13.35 -0.63
N LEU A 89 4.34 14.44 -0.54
CA LEU A 89 5.47 14.67 -1.45
C LEU A 89 6.49 13.53 -1.37
N ARG A 90 6.74 12.94 -0.20
CA ARG A 90 7.63 11.77 -0.11
C ARG A 90 7.19 10.59 -0.99
N LEU A 91 5.90 10.47 -1.32
CA LEU A 91 5.41 9.42 -2.23
C LEU A 91 5.99 9.52 -3.65
N THR A 92 6.58 10.66 -4.04
CA THR A 92 7.29 10.77 -5.32
C THR A 92 8.58 9.98 -5.36
N LEU A 93 9.12 9.59 -4.19
CA LEU A 93 10.33 8.77 -4.02
C LEU A 93 10.06 7.26 -4.05
N LEU A 94 8.79 6.85 -4.24
CA LEU A 94 8.44 5.44 -4.38
C LEU A 94 9.08 4.84 -5.62
N ALA A 95 9.48 3.58 -5.51
CA ALA A 95 9.96 2.79 -6.63
C ALA A 95 8.91 2.78 -7.77
N PRO A 96 9.31 2.94 -9.04
CA PRO A 96 8.38 3.02 -10.16
C PRO A 96 7.43 1.81 -10.28
N ASP A 97 7.93 0.61 -10.00
CA ASP A 97 7.16 -0.64 -10.03
C ASP A 97 6.10 -0.71 -8.93
N ILE A 98 6.36 -0.11 -7.76
CA ILE A 98 5.36 0.02 -6.68
C ILE A 98 4.23 0.95 -7.13
N VAL A 99 4.56 2.08 -7.74
CA VAL A 99 3.58 3.03 -8.28
C VAL A 99 2.72 2.36 -9.35
N GLU A 100 3.36 1.65 -10.29
CA GLU A 100 2.69 0.92 -11.36
C GLU A 100 1.74 -0.16 -10.79
N ALA A 101 2.19 -0.92 -9.81
CA ALA A 101 1.37 -1.93 -9.16
C ALA A 101 0.15 -1.32 -8.45
N ILE A 102 0.30 -0.18 -7.75
CA ILE A 102 -0.82 0.51 -7.11
C ILE A 102 -1.85 0.99 -8.14
N ILE A 103 -1.39 1.58 -9.26
CA ILE A 103 -2.27 2.05 -10.34
C ILE A 103 -3.03 0.88 -10.98
N ASN A 104 -2.36 -0.27 -11.14
CA ASN A 104 -2.95 -1.47 -11.72
C ASN A 104 -3.75 -2.32 -10.71
N GLY A 105 -3.89 -1.88 -9.45
CA GLY A 105 -4.61 -2.64 -8.43
C GLY A 105 -3.91 -3.93 -7.98
N ARG A 106 -2.60 -4.05 -8.25
CA ARG A 106 -1.72 -5.19 -7.94
C ARG A 106 -0.88 -4.97 -6.68
N GLN A 107 -1.17 -3.93 -5.88
CA GLN A 107 -0.48 -3.71 -4.62
C GLN A 107 -0.80 -4.82 -3.59
N PRO A 108 0.12 -5.13 -2.67
CA PRO A 108 -0.08 -6.14 -1.64
C PRO A 108 -1.36 -5.91 -0.82
N LYS A 109 -2.04 -7.01 -0.49
CA LYS A 109 -3.24 -6.97 0.34
C LYS A 109 -2.88 -6.43 1.72
N GLY A 110 -3.61 -5.40 2.15
CA GLY A 110 -3.37 -4.76 3.43
C GLY A 110 -2.44 -3.54 3.38
N LEU A 111 -1.84 -3.22 2.22
CA LEU A 111 -1.13 -1.94 2.07
C LEU A 111 -2.13 -0.77 2.18
N LEU A 112 -1.99 0.06 3.21
CA LEU A 112 -2.84 1.23 3.43
C LEU A 112 -2.06 2.52 3.12
N LEU A 113 -2.81 3.60 2.84
CA LEU A 113 -2.20 4.93 2.70
C LEU A 113 -1.42 5.33 3.97
N ALA A 114 -1.92 4.94 5.14
CA ALA A 114 -1.26 5.21 6.41
C ALA A 114 0.18 4.66 6.46
N ASP A 115 0.44 3.52 5.82
CA ASP A 115 1.76 2.90 5.77
C ASP A 115 2.70 3.68 4.86
N LEU A 116 2.24 4.08 3.67
CA LEU A 116 3.01 4.94 2.75
C LEU A 116 3.30 6.33 3.34
N LEU A 117 2.43 6.81 4.24
CA LEU A 117 2.62 8.08 4.93
C LEU A 117 3.61 7.98 6.12
N LYS A 118 4.07 6.80 6.55
CA LYS A 118 5.17 6.64 7.52
C LYS A 118 6.54 6.79 6.83
N PRO A 119 7.59 7.28 7.53
CA PRO A 119 8.96 7.25 6.99
C PRO A 119 9.32 5.90 6.39
N PHE A 120 9.88 5.93 5.19
CA PHE A 120 10.31 4.74 4.45
C PHE A 120 11.68 5.00 3.79
N PRO A 121 12.49 3.95 3.57
CA PRO A 121 13.83 4.07 3.00
C PRO A 121 13.80 4.60 1.56
N VAL A 122 14.84 5.32 1.15
CA VAL A 122 14.93 5.83 -0.23
C VAL A 122 15.37 4.72 -1.20
N GLU A 123 16.05 3.70 -0.68
CA GLU A 123 16.52 2.54 -1.41
C GLU A 123 15.34 1.66 -1.83
N TRP A 124 15.15 1.49 -3.14
CA TRP A 124 13.98 0.80 -3.69
C TRP A 124 13.84 -0.65 -3.26
N ASP A 125 14.94 -1.39 -3.12
CA ASP A 125 14.89 -2.78 -2.65
C ASP A 125 14.35 -2.87 -1.22
N ARG A 126 14.76 -1.94 -0.36
CA ARG A 126 14.22 -1.84 1.01
C ARG A 126 12.75 -1.40 1.01
N GLN A 127 12.32 -0.56 0.07
CA GLN A 127 10.90 -0.22 -0.08
C GLN A 127 10.07 -1.45 -0.48
N ARG A 128 10.56 -2.25 -1.44
CA ARG A 128 9.88 -3.48 -1.88
C ARG A 128 9.70 -4.45 -0.72
N ALA A 129 10.78 -4.75 -0.01
CA ALA A 129 10.75 -5.59 1.18
C ALA A 129 9.78 -5.05 2.25
N LEU A 130 9.84 -3.74 2.55
CA LEU A 130 8.99 -3.11 3.57
C LEU A 130 7.50 -3.17 3.23
N PHE A 131 7.15 -2.97 1.96
CA PHE A 131 5.76 -2.90 1.50
C PHE A 131 5.21 -4.24 0.98
N GLY A 132 5.99 -5.32 1.04
CA GLY A 132 5.57 -6.66 0.63
C GLY A 132 5.53 -6.86 -0.89
N PHE A 133 6.33 -6.11 -1.65
CA PHE A 133 6.54 -6.36 -3.07
C PHE A 133 7.70 -7.35 -3.22
N SER A 134 7.49 -8.42 -4.00
CA SER A 134 8.59 -9.31 -4.38
C SER A 134 9.56 -8.58 -5.30
N GLU A 135 10.86 -8.77 -5.10
CA GLU A 135 11.89 -8.26 -6.00
C GLU A 135 11.61 -8.74 -7.42
N LYS A 136 11.44 -7.79 -8.35
CA LYS A 136 11.63 -8.09 -9.77
C LYS A 136 13.14 -8.15 -10.01
N VAL A 137 13.66 -9.36 -10.14
CA VAL A 137 14.96 -9.59 -10.76
C VAL A 137 14.84 -9.10 -12.20
N TYR A 138 15.53 -8.01 -12.55
CA TYR A 138 15.69 -7.55 -13.93
C TYR A 138 16.89 -8.25 -14.57
#